data_AF-A0A2N7XTD9-F1
#
_entry.id   AF-A0A2N7XTD9-F1
#
_cell.length_a   1.000
_cell.length_b   1.000
_cell.length_c   1.000
_cell.angle_alpha   90.00
_cell.angle_beta   90.00
_cell.angle_gamma   90.00
#
_symmetry.space_group_name_H-M   'P 1'
#
loop_
_entity.id
_entity.type
_entity.pdbx_description
1 polymer ?
#
loop_
_entity_poly.entity_id
_entity_poly.type
_entity_poly.pdbx_seq_one_letter_code
_entity_poly.pdbx_strand_id
1 'polypeptide(L)'
;LLFFKPGRYEPVATKDATWNRGAYLAEGISHCAACHTPRGALGAERKDKAYAGAAIDNWIAPPLDKTNPAPIAWSQAELVAYLGTGVS
;
A
#
# COMPACT_ATOMS: atom_id res chain seq x y z
N LEU A 1 14.39 11.32 -14.47
CA LEU A 1 13.45 10.81 -13.45
C LEU A 1 13.99 11.17 -12.07
N LEU A 2 13.37 12.13 -11.36
CA LEU A 2 13.95 12.73 -10.14
C LEU A 2 13.95 11.79 -8.92
N PHE A 3 12.97 10.88 -8.81
CA PHE A 3 12.78 9.99 -7.66
C PHE A 3 12.74 8.49 -8.01
N PHE A 4 12.97 8.15 -9.28
CA PHE A 4 12.98 6.76 -9.73
C PHE A 4 14.24 6.06 -9.24
N LYS A 5 14.08 4.83 -8.74
CA LYS A 5 15.19 3.92 -8.44
C LYS A 5 14.96 2.64 -9.24
N PRO A 6 15.83 2.30 -10.20
CA PRO A 6 15.71 1.05 -10.94
C PRO A 6 15.90 -0.13 -9.99
N GLY A 7 15.11 -1.18 -10.18
CA GLY A 7 15.19 -2.39 -9.38
C GLY A 7 14.00 -3.31 -9.60
N ARG A 8 14.08 -4.50 -9.01
CA ARG A 8 12.98 -5.46 -8.89
C ARG A 8 12.76 -5.76 -7.42
N TYR A 9 11.59 -6.31 -7.10
CA TYR A 9 11.35 -6.83 -5.76
C TYR A 9 12.32 -7.98 -5.46
N GLU A 10 12.96 -7.92 -4.29
CA GLU A 10 13.84 -8.99 -3.79
C GLU A 10 13.17 -9.62 -2.55
N PRO A 11 13.02 -10.96 -2.51
CA PRO A 11 12.41 -11.63 -1.37
C PRO A 11 13.12 -11.35 -0.06
N VAL A 12 12.34 -11.08 0.98
CA VAL A 12 12.82 -10.94 2.35
C VAL A 12 13.07 -12.35 2.90
N ALA A 13 14.33 -12.67 3.17
CA ALA A 13 14.77 -14.01 3.58
C ALA A 13 14.11 -14.51 4.88
N THR A 14 13.66 -13.61 5.75
CA THR A 14 12.98 -13.94 7.02
C THR A 14 11.47 -14.14 6.87
N LYS A 15 10.95 -14.12 5.65
CA LYS A 15 9.51 -14.23 5.33
C LYS A 15 9.27 -15.43 4.43
N ASP A 16 8.11 -16.05 4.58
CA ASP A 16 7.72 -17.19 3.76
C ASP A 16 7.40 -16.78 2.31
N ALA A 17 7.16 -17.78 1.46
CA ALA A 17 6.87 -17.56 0.05
C ALA A 17 5.55 -16.79 -0.17
N THR A 18 4.54 -17.03 0.67
CA THR A 18 3.22 -16.38 0.56
C THR A 18 3.32 -14.89 0.87
N TRP A 19 4.02 -14.53 1.94
CA TRP A 19 4.27 -13.16 2.33
C TRP A 19 5.08 -12.43 1.25
N ASN A 20 6.14 -13.05 0.74
CA ASN A 20 6.97 -12.46 -0.32
C ASN A 20 6.20 -12.24 -1.61
N ARG A 21 5.30 -13.16 -1.96
CA ARG A 21 4.38 -12.97 -3.09
C ARG A 21 3.44 -11.79 -2.84
N GLY A 22 2.87 -11.68 -1.64
CA GLY A 22 2.01 -10.56 -1.27
C GLY A 22 2.73 -9.21 -1.38
N ALA A 23 3.95 -9.11 -0.87
CA ALA A 23 4.77 -7.92 -0.97
C ALA A 23 5.14 -7.58 -2.42
N TYR A 24 5.50 -8.56 -3.26
CA TYR A 24 5.70 -8.33 -4.70
C TYR A 24 4.46 -7.71 -5.39
N LEU A 25 3.27 -8.21 -5.06
CA LEU A 25 2.02 -7.69 -5.61
C LEU A 25 1.74 -6.27 -5.09
N ALA A 26 1.80 -6.05 -3.78
CA ALA A 26 1.45 -4.77 -3.17
C ALA A 26 2.45 -3.63 -3.49
N GLU A 27 3.75 -3.92 -3.38
CA GLU A 27 4.84 -2.94 -3.57
C GLU A 27 5.19 -2.71 -5.04
N GLY A 28 4.83 -3.64 -5.92
CA GLY A 28 5.18 -3.62 -7.33
C GLY A 28 3.98 -3.41 -8.23
N ILE A 29 3.15 -4.45 -8.38
CA ILE A 29 2.12 -4.52 -9.43
C ILE A 29 0.90 -3.64 -9.10
N SER A 30 0.42 -3.70 -7.86
CA SER A 30 -0.84 -3.10 -7.46
C SER A 30 -0.76 -1.61 -7.12
N HIS A 31 0.46 -1.04 -7.05
CA HIS A 31 0.72 0.38 -6.80
C HIS A 31 -0.05 0.94 -5.57
N CYS A 32 -0.28 0.12 -4.54
CA CYS A 32 -1.09 0.51 -3.38
C CYS A 32 -0.55 1.78 -2.71
N ALA A 33 0.78 1.91 -2.64
CA ALA A 33 1.47 3.07 -2.10
C ALA A 33 1.17 4.38 -2.86
N ALA A 34 0.78 4.31 -4.14
CA ALA A 34 0.57 5.50 -4.96
C ALA A 34 -0.56 6.39 -4.41
N CYS A 35 -1.61 5.77 -3.87
CA CYS A 35 -2.71 6.46 -3.20
C CYS A 35 -2.56 6.45 -1.68
N HIS A 36 -2.05 5.37 -1.09
CA HIS A 36 -2.06 5.18 0.37
C HIS A 36 -0.77 5.64 1.08
N THR A 37 0.14 6.34 0.40
CA THR A 37 1.34 6.93 1.02
C THR A 37 1.36 8.43 0.79
N PRO A 38 1.61 9.25 1.83
CA PRO A 38 1.62 10.70 1.66
C PRO A 38 2.79 11.14 0.78
N ARG A 39 2.60 12.24 0.04
CA ARG A 39 3.60 12.81 -0.86
C ARG A 39 4.25 14.06 -0.27
N GLY A 40 5.53 14.29 -0.58
CA GLY A 40 6.24 15.52 -0.26
C GLY A 40 5.93 16.65 -1.23
N ALA A 41 6.53 17.83 -1.01
CA ALA A 41 6.27 19.04 -1.81
C ALA A 41 6.56 18.88 -3.32
N LEU A 42 7.47 17.99 -3.69
CA LEU A 42 7.81 17.68 -5.08
C LEU A 42 7.06 16.45 -5.64
N GLY A 43 6.02 15.98 -4.94
CA GLY A 43 5.16 14.87 -5.38
C GLY A 43 5.71 13.45 -5.13
N ALA A 44 6.91 13.31 -4.59
CA ALA A 44 7.49 12.00 -4.24
C ALA A 44 6.82 11.39 -3.01
N GLU A 45 6.65 10.06 -3.00
CA GLU A 45 6.15 9.31 -1.84
C GLU A 45 7.12 9.41 -0.66
N ARG A 46 6.55 9.61 0.53
CA ARG A 46 7.27 9.60 1.80
C ARG A 46 7.43 8.17 2.31
N LYS A 47 8.56 7.55 1.99
CA LYS A 47 8.84 6.15 2.36
C LYS A 47 8.89 5.91 3.88
N ASP A 48 9.20 6.93 4.68
CA ASP A 48 9.14 6.89 6.14
C ASP A 48 7.69 6.81 6.70
N LYS A 49 6.71 7.00 5.82
CA LYS A 49 5.26 6.98 6.09
C LYS A 49 4.53 6.07 5.11
N ALA A 50 5.19 5.03 4.61
CA ALA A 50 4.59 4.07 3.70
C ALA A 50 3.26 3.56 4.28
N TYR A 51 2.20 3.61 3.47
CA TYR A 51 0.86 3.15 3.82
C TYR A 51 0.12 3.93 4.92
N ALA A 52 0.61 5.11 5.32
CA ALA A 52 -0.04 5.94 6.35
C ALA A 52 -1.28 6.71 5.83
N GLY A 53 -1.73 6.47 4.61
CA GLY A 53 -2.82 7.20 3.95
C GLY A 53 -2.37 8.53 3.33
N ALA A 54 -3.24 9.14 2.54
CA ALA A 54 -2.97 10.43 1.92
C ALA A 54 -4.25 11.17 1.55
N ALA A 55 -4.17 12.51 1.51
CA ALA A 55 -5.19 13.31 0.83
C ALA A 55 -4.95 13.28 -0.67
N ILE A 56 -5.99 12.98 -1.45
CA ILE A 56 -6.00 12.94 -2.92
C ILE A 56 -7.27 13.62 -3.38
N ASP A 57 -7.17 14.79 -4.03
CA ASP A 57 -8.28 15.48 -4.70
C ASP A 57 -9.62 15.45 -3.95
N ASN A 58 -9.68 16.14 -2.80
CA ASN A 58 -10.84 16.21 -1.90
C ASN A 58 -11.29 14.86 -1.29
N TRP A 59 -10.56 13.77 -1.51
CA TRP A 59 -10.74 12.47 -0.88
C TRP A 59 -9.56 12.14 0.04
N ILE A 60 -9.79 11.29 1.04
CA ILE A 60 -8.75 10.76 1.92
C ILE A 60 -8.62 9.26 1.65
N ALA A 61 -7.48 8.86 1.09
CA ALA A 61 -7.06 7.48 1.05
C ALA A 61 -6.73 7.03 2.48
N PRO A 62 -7.46 6.06 3.06
CA PRO A 62 -7.24 5.64 4.43
C PRO A 62 -5.87 4.97 4.60
N PRO A 63 -5.28 4.97 5.81
CA PRO A 63 -4.07 4.20 6.06
C PRO A 63 -4.28 2.69 5.82
N LEU A 64 -3.29 2.00 5.26
CA LEU A 64 -3.26 0.54 5.16
C LEU A 64 -2.32 -0.08 6.21
N ASP A 65 -1.77 0.74 7.10
CA ASP A 65 -0.94 0.33 8.22
C ASP A 65 -1.72 0.32 9.55
N LYS A 66 -0.98 0.22 10.67
CA LYS A 66 -1.55 0.18 12.02
C LYS A 66 -2.25 1.47 12.45
N THR A 67 -2.12 2.55 11.69
CA THR A 67 -2.76 3.84 11.97
C THR A 67 -4.16 3.96 11.35
N ASN A 68 -4.64 2.93 10.65
CA ASN A 68 -5.99 2.90 10.10
C ASN A 68 -7.03 3.11 11.23
N PRO A 69 -7.91 4.13 11.14
CA PRO A 69 -8.87 4.45 12.19
C PRO A 69 -10.08 3.52 12.24
N ALA A 70 -10.21 2.57 11.30
CA ALA A 70 -11.32 1.62 11.27
C ALA A 70 -11.35 0.83 12.59
N PRO A 71 -12.51 0.80 13.28
CA PRO A 71 -12.62 0.13 14.58
C PRO A 71 -12.56 -1.41 14.46
N ILE A 72 -12.78 -1.93 13.25
CA ILE A 72 -12.79 -3.35 12.95
C ILE A 72 -11.78 -3.60 11.82
N ALA A 73 -10.81 -4.48 12.09
CA ALA A 73 -9.87 -4.93 11.08
C ALA A 73 -10.58 -5.86 10.10
N TRP A 74 -10.29 -5.70 8.81
CA TRP A 74 -10.81 -6.58 7.78
C TRP A 74 -10.21 -7.97 7.92
N SER A 75 -11.06 -8.98 7.81
CA SER A 75 -10.64 -10.35 7.56
C SER A 75 -10.05 -10.48 6.15
N GLN A 76 -9.27 -11.54 5.94
CA GLN A 76 -8.76 -11.86 4.61
C GLN A 76 -9.89 -12.06 3.59
N ALA A 77 -11.02 -12.65 4.01
CA ALA A 77 -12.16 -12.91 3.14
C ALA A 77 -12.83 -11.60 2.68
N GLU A 78 -13.02 -10.64 3.58
CA GLU A 78 -13.56 -9.31 3.25
C GLU A 78 -12.63 -8.55 2.32
N LEU A 79 -11.31 -8.60 2.57
CA LEU A 79 -10.34 -7.96 1.69
C LEU A 79 -10.37 -8.56 0.27
N VAL A 80 -10.44 -9.89 0.15
CA VAL A 80 -10.54 -10.58 -1.14
C VAL A 80 -11.84 -10.22 -1.86
N ALA A 81 -12.97 -10.18 -1.15
CA ALA A 81 -14.25 -9.80 -1.70
C ALA A 81 -14.21 -8.36 -2.23
N TYR A 82 -13.77 -7.42 -1.39
CA TYR A 82 -13.68 -6.00 -1.75
C TYR A 82 -12.78 -5.76 -2.97
N LEU A 83 -11.59 -6.36 -2.99
CA LEU A 83 -10.67 -6.20 -4.12
C LEU A 83 -11.16 -6.89 -5.40
N GLY A 84 -11.97 -7.95 -5.27
CA GLY A 84 -12.52 -8.68 -6.42
C GLY A 84 -13.77 -8.04 -7.02
N THR A 85 -14.62 -7.42 -6.21
CA THR A 85 -15.93 -6.91 -6.64
C THR A 85 -16.06 -5.39 -6.58
N GLY A 86 -15.20 -4.72 -5.82
CA GLY A 86 -15.31 -3.29 -5.50
C GLY A 86 -16.41 -2.96 -4.49
N VAL A 87 -17.04 -3.96 -3.87
CA VAL A 87 -18.15 -3.79 -2.91
C VAL A 87 -17.77 -4.39 -1.56
N SER A 88 -18.01 -3.62 -0.49
CA SER A 88 -17.83 -4.02 0.91
C SER A 88 -19.16 -4.32 1.57
#